data_AF-A0A350UUH1-F1
#
_entry.id   AF-A0A350UUH1-F1
#
_cell.length_a   1.000
_cell.length_b   1.000
_cell.length_c   1.000
_cell.angle_alpha   90.00
_cell.angle_beta   90.00
_cell.angle_gamma   90.00
#
_symmetry.space_group_name_H-M   'P 1'
#
loop_
_entity.id
_entity.type
_entity.pdbx_description
1 polymer ?
#
loop_
_entity_poly.entity_id
_entity_poly.type
_entity_poly.pdbx_seq_one_letter_code
_entity_poly.pdbx_strand_id
1 'polypeptide(L)'
;MLRTIFFKGCFGLFALMATGAWMSPAFAQFDSESAYEVIAEAPAVKSSFVGARKKAVKIALKTALEQNLRELLGDEEFDRHRKEMRKILRKSEKYVKSYRFLEAYDDPVQRMSQVKLEVVLFQDAVNKSLSRTGVASGMEGWKQVVILINESSLSSDSTLRFWEMVPISETSLTRNLIEAGIPVVGRDSIRYDIPEETVMSAVKGNVPAAVNIGLKVGADIVIVGNATSTPVGDEPTHGPQPVRVAISIKVVSSHHSMLVAAKSDFATASGNEILAGELEAFHRVGKQMTEFLVPAIQKHWGEGAEQKEVKQSAPAPKKEASPLPVGDL
;
A
#
# COMPACT_ATOMS: atom_id res chain seq x y z
N MET A 1 -3.15 56.89 -72.74
CA MET A 1 -2.85 57.30 -71.34
C MET A 1 -2.43 56.03 -70.59
N LEU A 2 -1.18 55.54 -70.64
CA LEU A 2 0.09 56.06 -70.12
C LEU A 2 0.03 56.47 -68.63
N ARG A 3 0.37 55.55 -67.71
CA ARG A 3 1.53 55.70 -66.80
C ARG A 3 1.72 54.48 -65.89
N THR A 4 2.90 53.91 -66.05
CA THR A 4 3.73 53.10 -65.15
C THR A 4 3.95 53.74 -63.77
N ILE A 5 4.23 52.90 -62.75
CA ILE A 5 5.24 53.03 -61.66
C ILE A 5 5.19 51.68 -60.87
N PHE A 6 6.11 50.72 -61.04
CA PHE A 6 7.42 50.54 -60.37
C PHE A 6 7.37 50.58 -58.83
N PHE A 7 7.73 49.51 -58.12
CA PHE A 7 9.09 49.32 -57.58
C PHE A 7 9.21 48.03 -56.75
N LYS A 8 10.33 47.32 -56.96
CA LYS A 8 10.80 46.12 -56.26
C LYS A 8 11.45 46.47 -54.92
N GLY A 9 11.38 45.54 -53.96
CA GLY A 9 12.53 45.13 -53.16
C GLY A 9 12.76 45.81 -51.81
N CYS A 10 12.74 44.99 -50.76
CA CYS A 10 13.46 45.08 -49.48
C CYS A 10 12.90 43.95 -48.61
N PHE A 11 13.60 43.24 -47.73
CA PHE A 11 15.00 43.03 -47.39
C PHE A 11 14.93 41.80 -46.44
N GLY A 12 16.03 41.09 -46.23
CA GLY A 12 16.03 39.72 -45.71
C GLY A 12 15.50 39.53 -44.29
N LEU A 13 15.25 38.26 -43.93
CA LEU A 13 15.87 37.69 -42.73
C LEU A 13 15.79 36.15 -42.76
N PHE A 14 16.89 35.55 -42.32
CA PHE A 14 17.11 34.17 -41.94
C PHE A 14 15.92 33.46 -41.25
N ALA A 15 15.63 32.24 -41.67
CA ALA A 15 15.11 31.19 -40.78
C ALA A 15 15.44 29.81 -41.35
N LEU A 16 16.69 29.38 -41.14
CA LEU A 16 17.14 28.00 -41.31
C LEU A 16 16.64 27.22 -40.08
N MET A 17 15.37 26.79 -40.10
CA MET A 17 14.81 25.95 -39.03
C MET A 17 15.22 24.50 -39.29
N ALA A 18 16.39 24.14 -38.77
CA ALA A 18 16.76 22.77 -38.49
C ALA A 18 15.81 22.24 -37.40
N THR A 19 14.73 21.55 -37.79
CA THR A 19 13.94 20.74 -36.85
C THR A 19 14.70 19.46 -36.56
N GLY A 20 15.78 19.61 -35.78
CA GLY A 20 16.45 18.53 -35.09
C GLY A 20 15.48 17.92 -34.09
N ALA A 21 15.37 16.60 -34.16
CA ALA A 21 14.56 15.76 -33.30
C ALA A 21 14.76 16.12 -31.81
N TRP A 22 13.72 16.66 -31.18
CA TRP A 22 13.50 16.50 -29.75
C TRP A 22 12.56 15.32 -29.57
N MET A 23 13.15 14.12 -29.69
CA MET A 23 12.61 12.94 -29.06
C MET A 23 12.78 13.17 -27.56
N SER A 24 11.76 13.74 -26.93
CA SER A 24 11.68 13.74 -25.47
C SER A 24 11.70 12.28 -25.04
N PRO A 25 12.70 11.82 -24.26
CA PRO A 25 12.50 10.58 -23.54
C PRO A 25 11.33 10.83 -22.61
N ALA A 26 10.22 10.14 -22.87
CA ALA A 26 9.22 9.92 -21.86
C ALA A 26 9.97 9.31 -20.68
N PHE A 27 10.22 10.12 -19.65
CA PHE A 27 10.60 9.61 -18.35
C PHE A 27 9.45 8.70 -17.93
N ALA A 28 9.66 7.40 -18.09
CA ALA A 28 8.91 6.41 -17.34
C ALA A 28 8.93 6.89 -15.89
N GLN A 29 7.75 7.13 -15.31
CA GLN A 29 7.59 7.15 -13.86
C GLN A 29 8.05 5.78 -13.38
N PHE A 30 9.34 5.70 -13.07
CA PHE A 30 9.92 4.61 -12.33
C PHE A 30 9.19 4.62 -10.99
N ASP A 31 8.54 3.50 -10.68
CA ASP A 31 8.08 3.20 -9.32
C ASP A 31 9.15 3.72 -8.36
N SER A 32 8.76 4.60 -7.44
CA SER A 32 9.69 5.13 -6.45
C SER A 32 10.05 4.00 -5.49
N GLU A 33 10.97 3.15 -5.92
CA GLU A 33 11.57 2.12 -5.10
C GLU A 33 12.41 2.86 -4.05
N SER A 34 11.96 2.83 -2.80
CA SER A 34 12.60 3.50 -1.67
C SER A 34 14.08 3.06 -1.58
N ALA A 35 14.99 3.91 -2.03
CA ALA A 35 16.43 3.69 -1.95
C ALA A 35 16.99 4.32 -0.67
N TYR A 36 17.83 3.59 0.05
CA TYR A 36 18.42 4.02 1.31
C TYR A 36 19.90 4.37 1.12
N GLU A 37 20.27 5.61 1.42
CA GLU A 37 21.67 6.03 1.50
C GLU A 37 22.24 5.74 2.90
N VAL A 38 23.29 4.92 2.96
CA VAL A 38 23.90 4.49 4.22
C VAL A 38 25.41 4.57 4.18
N ILE A 39 26.00 4.98 5.30
CA ILE A 39 27.44 5.02 5.51
C ILE A 39 27.81 3.97 6.55
N ALA A 40 28.87 3.19 6.28
CA ALA A 40 29.37 2.21 7.23
C ALA A 40 30.89 2.10 7.18
N GLU A 41 31.47 1.75 8.33
CA GLU A 41 32.91 1.60 8.51
C GLU A 41 33.25 0.25 9.11
N ALA A 42 34.42 -0.28 8.74
CA ALA A 42 34.96 -1.49 9.36
C ALA A 42 36.49 -1.47 9.45
N PRO A 43 37.06 -2.05 10.52
CA PRO A 43 38.51 -2.10 10.71
C PRO A 43 39.19 -3.14 9.81
N ALA A 44 40.36 -2.76 9.30
CA ALA A 44 41.27 -3.62 8.55
C ALA A 44 42.09 -4.50 9.49
N VAL A 45 41.66 -5.75 9.62
CA VAL A 45 42.39 -6.79 10.35
C VAL A 45 43.50 -7.34 9.46
N LYS A 46 44.73 -7.41 9.98
CA LYS A 46 45.94 -7.83 9.24
C LYS A 46 46.21 -6.99 7.96
N SER A 47 45.85 -5.71 7.98
CA SER A 47 46.01 -4.78 6.85
C SER A 47 45.25 -5.16 5.57
N SER A 48 44.21 -6.01 5.67
CA SER A 48 43.35 -6.34 4.53
C SER A 48 42.20 -5.35 4.40
N PHE A 49 42.38 -4.33 3.57
CA PHE A 49 41.31 -3.36 3.23
C PHE A 49 40.17 -4.01 2.45
N VAL A 50 40.46 -5.01 1.62
CA VAL A 50 39.42 -5.81 0.94
C VAL A 50 38.49 -6.49 1.95
N GLY A 51 39.06 -7.09 2.99
CA GLY A 51 38.30 -7.72 4.07
C GLY A 51 37.50 -6.70 4.90
N ALA A 52 38.10 -5.53 5.16
CA ALA A 52 37.44 -4.41 5.84
C ALA A 52 36.24 -3.91 5.03
N ARG A 53 36.44 -3.60 3.76
CA ARG A 53 35.39 -3.11 2.85
C ARG A 53 34.23 -4.09 2.75
N LYS A 54 34.50 -5.39 2.61
CA LYS A 54 33.46 -6.43 2.60
C LYS A 54 32.64 -6.45 3.90
N LYS A 55 33.26 -6.19 5.05
CA LYS A 55 32.55 -6.05 6.33
C LYS A 55 31.75 -4.75 6.39
N ALA A 56 32.31 -3.64 5.94
CA ALA A 56 31.64 -2.35 5.88
C ALA A 56 30.37 -2.44 5.02
N VAL A 57 30.43 -3.12 3.87
CA VAL A 57 29.24 -3.41 3.04
C VAL A 57 28.19 -4.20 3.81
N LYS A 58 28.55 -5.29 4.49
CA LYS A 58 27.57 -6.06 5.30
C LYS A 58 26.91 -5.22 6.38
N ILE A 59 27.66 -4.32 7.01
CA ILE A 59 27.15 -3.39 8.01
C ILE A 59 26.18 -2.41 7.34
N ALA A 60 26.56 -1.78 6.24
CA ALA A 60 25.70 -0.86 5.48
C ALA A 60 24.38 -1.51 5.05
N LEU A 61 24.41 -2.71 4.47
CA LEU A 61 23.18 -3.44 4.07
C LEU A 61 22.28 -3.74 5.27
N LYS A 62 22.87 -4.08 6.42
CA LYS A 62 22.12 -4.27 7.65
C LYS A 62 21.50 -2.96 8.15
N THR A 63 22.24 -1.86 8.10
CA THR A 63 21.76 -0.52 8.50
C THR A 63 20.60 -0.06 7.61
N ALA A 64 20.69 -0.26 6.29
CA ALA A 64 19.60 0.08 5.36
C ALA A 64 18.32 -0.69 5.70
N LEU A 65 18.43 -2.00 5.94
CA LEU A 65 17.29 -2.80 6.38
C LEU A 65 16.76 -2.36 7.76
N GLU A 66 17.63 -1.96 8.68
CA GLU A 66 17.21 -1.44 9.99
C GLU A 66 16.45 -0.12 9.86
N GLN A 67 16.91 0.81 9.02
CA GLN A 67 16.21 2.06 8.73
C GLN A 67 14.83 1.80 8.14
N ASN A 68 14.74 0.94 7.12
CA ASN A 68 13.47 0.53 6.54
C ASN A 68 12.53 -0.09 7.58
N LEU A 69 13.02 -1.01 8.42
CA LEU A 69 12.19 -1.62 9.47
C LEU A 69 11.71 -0.60 10.51
N ARG A 70 12.54 0.37 10.88
CA ARG A 70 12.14 1.45 11.82
C ARG A 70 11.13 2.40 11.19
N GLU A 71 11.28 2.72 9.91
CA GLU A 71 10.32 3.52 9.15
C GLU A 71 8.97 2.80 9.03
N LEU A 72 8.99 1.49 8.76
CA LEU A 72 7.78 0.67 8.61
C LEU A 72 7.04 0.40 9.93
N LEU A 73 7.76 0.33 11.05
CA LEU A 73 7.21 -0.12 12.34
C LEU A 73 7.05 1.03 13.35
N GLY A 74 7.86 2.07 13.25
CA GLY A 74 8.14 3.00 14.34
C GLY A 74 9.15 2.42 15.35
N ASP A 75 9.85 3.31 16.06
CA ASP A 75 10.92 2.92 16.99
C ASP A 75 10.41 2.06 18.17
N GLU A 76 9.25 2.40 18.73
CA GLU A 76 8.66 1.66 19.86
C GLU A 76 8.36 0.20 19.51
N GLU A 77 7.83 -0.03 18.30
CA GLU A 77 7.44 -1.34 17.80
C GLU A 77 8.66 -2.20 17.49
N PHE A 78 9.66 -1.59 16.85
CA PHE A 78 10.93 -2.20 16.55
C PHE A 78 11.61 -2.69 17.84
N ASP A 79 11.59 -1.87 18.89
CA ASP A 79 12.18 -2.20 20.18
C ASP A 79 11.36 -3.24 20.96
N ARG A 80 10.02 -3.18 20.88
CA ARG A 80 9.14 -4.20 21.48
C ARG A 80 9.42 -5.59 20.90
N HIS A 81 9.67 -5.67 19.59
CA HIS A 81 9.98 -6.91 18.87
C HIS A 81 11.48 -7.09 18.59
N ARG A 82 12.35 -6.53 19.44
CA ARG A 82 13.82 -6.51 19.22
C ARG A 82 14.45 -7.89 19.00
N LYS A 83 13.88 -8.96 19.56
CA LYS A 83 14.41 -10.33 19.37
C LYS A 83 14.17 -10.82 17.94
N GLU A 84 13.01 -10.52 17.40
CA GLU A 84 12.56 -10.85 16.05
C GLU A 84 13.28 -9.99 15.02
N MET A 85 13.39 -8.67 15.27
CA MET A 85 14.16 -7.75 14.42
C MET A 85 15.61 -8.21 14.29
N ARG A 86 16.23 -8.64 15.39
CA ARG A 86 17.58 -9.21 15.36
C ARG A 86 17.69 -10.46 14.47
N LYS A 87 16.66 -11.31 14.37
CA LYS A 87 16.67 -12.48 13.49
C LYS A 87 16.60 -12.06 12.01
N ILE A 88 15.80 -11.03 11.70
CA ILE A 88 15.66 -10.49 10.34
C ILE A 88 16.96 -9.81 9.90
N LEU A 89 17.50 -8.89 10.72
CA LEU A 89 18.73 -8.16 10.44
C LEU A 89 19.96 -9.06 10.26
N ARG A 90 20.01 -10.22 10.92
CA ARG A 90 21.08 -11.22 10.72
C ARG A 90 21.13 -11.78 9.30
N LYS A 91 20.03 -11.70 8.55
CA LYS A 91 19.90 -12.19 7.18
C LYS A 91 19.69 -11.03 6.19
N SER A 92 20.25 -9.84 6.49
CA SER A 92 20.02 -8.61 5.73
C SER A 92 20.23 -8.76 4.22
N GLU A 93 21.26 -9.51 3.81
CA GLU A 93 21.59 -9.77 2.40
C GLU A 93 20.42 -10.37 1.59
N LYS A 94 19.48 -11.10 2.23
CA LYS A 94 18.32 -11.71 1.55
C LYS A 94 17.25 -10.71 1.14
N TYR A 95 17.28 -9.52 1.72
CA TYR A 95 16.27 -8.48 1.51
C TYR A 95 16.77 -7.39 0.56
N VAL A 96 18.01 -7.47 0.11
CA VAL A 96 18.62 -6.47 -0.77
C VAL A 96 18.33 -6.86 -2.22
N LYS A 97 17.64 -5.98 -2.95
CA LYS A 97 17.41 -6.10 -4.40
C LYS A 97 18.66 -5.73 -5.17
N SER A 98 19.23 -4.59 -4.83
CA SER A 98 20.47 -4.09 -5.41
C SER A 98 21.15 -3.13 -4.44
N TYR A 99 22.45 -2.92 -4.64
CA TYR A 99 23.16 -1.83 -4.00
C TYR A 99 24.21 -1.28 -4.95
N ARG A 100 24.54 0.00 -4.79
CA ARG A 100 25.56 0.68 -5.57
C ARG A 100 26.47 1.48 -4.65
N PHE A 101 27.77 1.45 -4.92
CA PHE A 101 28.71 2.34 -4.24
C PHE A 101 28.51 3.77 -4.73
N LEU A 102 28.22 4.66 -3.79
CA LEU A 102 28.37 6.10 -3.97
C LEU A 102 29.83 6.48 -3.73
N GLU A 103 30.39 5.98 -2.63
CA GLU A 103 31.78 6.24 -2.24
C GLU A 103 32.38 5.00 -1.56
N ALA A 104 33.71 4.84 -1.70
CA ALA A 104 34.48 3.85 -0.97
C ALA A 104 35.88 4.41 -0.71
N TYR A 105 36.24 4.51 0.57
CA TYR A 105 37.52 5.05 1.01
C TYR A 105 38.21 4.08 1.97
N ASP A 106 39.51 3.88 1.76
CA ASP A 106 40.35 3.11 2.67
C ASP A 106 41.31 4.07 3.36
N ASP A 107 41.25 4.12 4.69
CA ASP A 107 42.15 4.93 5.51
C ASP A 107 43.33 4.06 5.99
N PRO A 108 44.55 4.24 5.43
CA PRO A 108 45.73 3.49 5.84
C PRO A 108 46.26 3.89 7.22
N VAL A 109 45.95 5.09 7.70
CA VAL A 109 46.40 5.64 8.99
C VAL A 109 45.53 5.07 10.10
N GLN A 110 44.21 5.20 9.99
CA GLN A 110 43.26 4.68 10.96
C GLN A 110 43.00 3.18 10.80
N ARG A 111 43.46 2.58 9.68
CA ARG A 111 43.23 1.17 9.31
C ARG A 111 41.73 0.86 9.24
N MET A 112 40.96 1.74 8.63
CA MET A 112 39.51 1.62 8.46
C MET A 112 39.16 1.61 6.97
N SER A 113 38.04 0.99 6.64
CA SER A 113 37.43 1.10 5.31
C SER A 113 36.01 1.61 5.48
N GLN A 114 35.71 2.72 4.82
CA GLN A 114 34.41 3.38 4.82
C GLN A 114 33.75 3.17 3.46
N VAL A 115 32.45 2.89 3.48
CA VAL A 115 31.62 2.80 2.27
C VAL A 115 30.38 3.66 2.44
N LYS A 116 30.02 4.37 1.38
CA LYS A 116 28.71 5.00 1.22
C LYS A 116 27.95 4.24 0.13
N LEU A 117 26.81 3.65 0.49
CA LEU A 117 26.01 2.84 -0.42
C LEU A 117 24.62 3.44 -0.59
N GLU A 118 24.10 3.29 -1.79
CA GLU A 118 22.67 3.38 -2.10
C GLU A 118 22.14 1.93 -2.16
N VAL A 119 21.12 1.61 -1.36
CA VAL A 119 20.61 0.25 -1.20
C VAL A 119 19.12 0.22 -1.51
N VAL A 120 18.70 -0.69 -2.39
CA VAL A 120 17.30 -0.95 -2.71
C VAL A 120 16.89 -2.29 -2.11
N LEU A 121 15.73 -2.33 -1.45
CA LEU A 121 15.24 -3.51 -0.73
C LEU A 121 14.05 -4.15 -1.45
N PHE A 122 13.92 -5.47 -1.32
CA PHE A 122 12.71 -6.21 -1.71
C PHE A 122 11.63 -6.03 -0.64
N GLN A 123 10.76 -5.03 -0.81
CA GLN A 123 9.71 -4.72 0.16
C GLN A 123 8.80 -5.93 0.44
N ASP A 124 8.43 -6.70 -0.58
CA ASP A 124 7.64 -7.93 -0.40
C ASP A 124 8.32 -8.97 0.51
N ALA A 125 9.65 -9.11 0.38
CA ALA A 125 10.42 -10.04 1.19
C ALA A 125 10.49 -9.59 2.65
N VAL A 126 10.65 -8.28 2.88
CA VAL A 126 10.60 -7.68 4.22
C VAL A 126 9.23 -7.91 4.84
N ASN A 127 8.17 -7.56 4.12
CA ASN A 127 6.78 -7.68 4.59
C ASN A 127 6.39 -9.12 4.91
N LYS A 128 6.76 -10.06 4.04
CA LYS A 128 6.55 -11.50 4.25
C LYS A 128 7.29 -12.02 5.48
N SER A 129 8.47 -11.50 5.77
CA SER A 129 9.27 -11.90 6.93
C SER A 129 8.67 -11.38 8.24
N LEU A 130 8.20 -10.14 8.24
CA LEU A 130 7.46 -9.55 9.36
C LEU A 130 6.18 -10.33 9.67
N SER A 131 5.44 -10.68 8.61
CA SER A 131 4.22 -11.50 8.68
C SER A 131 4.48 -12.87 9.32
N ARG A 132 5.48 -13.60 8.83
CA ARG A 132 5.85 -14.93 9.34
C ARG A 132 6.35 -14.93 10.77
N THR A 133 6.96 -13.83 11.20
CA THR A 133 7.60 -13.77 12.52
C THR A 133 6.58 -13.42 13.61
N GLY A 134 5.31 -13.19 13.26
CA GLY A 134 4.26 -12.79 14.21
C GLY A 134 4.47 -11.37 14.77
N VAL A 135 5.49 -10.65 14.29
CA VAL A 135 5.64 -9.21 14.54
C VAL A 135 4.47 -8.49 13.89
N ALA A 136 4.05 -8.91 12.70
CA ALA A 136 2.77 -8.46 12.10
C ALA A 136 1.54 -8.77 12.99
N SER A 137 1.59 -9.84 13.79
CA SER A 137 0.50 -10.20 14.69
C SER A 137 0.47 -9.35 15.97
N GLY A 138 1.54 -8.62 16.28
CA GLY A 138 1.63 -7.60 17.33
C GLY A 138 1.61 -6.16 16.81
N MET A 139 1.38 -5.98 15.50
CA MET A 139 1.35 -4.70 14.80
C MET A 139 -0.09 -4.21 14.64
N GLU A 140 -0.54 -3.41 15.60
CA GLU A 140 -1.61 -2.41 15.46
C GLU A 140 -1.24 -1.27 14.49
N GLY A 141 -0.18 -1.44 13.67
CA GLY A 141 0.51 -0.37 12.95
C GLY A 141 0.39 -0.42 11.43
N TRP A 142 -0.09 -1.51 10.84
CA TRP A 142 -0.38 -1.53 9.40
C TRP A 142 -1.85 -1.22 9.19
N LYS A 143 -2.15 0.07 9.30
CA LYS A 143 -3.41 0.70 8.91
C LYS A 143 -3.57 0.64 7.38
N GLN A 144 -3.51 -0.56 6.83
CA GLN A 144 -3.69 -0.83 5.41
C GLN A 144 -4.94 -1.67 5.20
N VAL A 145 -5.57 -1.40 4.07
CA VAL A 145 -6.85 -1.98 3.69
C VAL A 145 -6.64 -2.87 2.49
N VAL A 146 -7.30 -4.01 2.43
CA VAL A 146 -7.45 -4.75 1.18
C VAL A 146 -8.91 -4.67 0.73
N ILE A 147 -9.14 -4.42 -0.55
CA ILE A 147 -10.47 -4.34 -1.15
C ILE A 147 -10.60 -5.49 -2.15
N LEU A 148 -11.65 -6.29 -2.01
CA LEU A 148 -11.96 -7.41 -2.88
C LEU A 148 -13.45 -7.38 -3.23
N ILE A 149 -13.76 -6.93 -4.44
CA ILE A 149 -15.14 -6.85 -4.93
C ILE A 149 -15.35 -7.86 -6.05
N ASN A 150 -16.39 -8.67 -5.89
CA ASN A 150 -16.91 -9.51 -6.96
C ASN A 150 -17.86 -8.65 -7.83
N GLU A 151 -17.39 -8.24 -9.00
CA GLU A 151 -18.11 -7.35 -9.89
C GLU A 151 -18.76 -8.11 -11.05
N SER A 152 -20.00 -7.78 -11.34
CA SER A 152 -20.72 -8.20 -12.54
C SER A 152 -21.21 -6.93 -13.25
N SER A 153 -20.50 -6.50 -14.28
CA SER A 153 -20.80 -5.29 -15.02
C SER A 153 -21.35 -5.62 -16.42
N LEU A 154 -22.10 -4.70 -17.01
CA LEU A 154 -22.67 -4.87 -18.35
C LEU A 154 -21.59 -4.86 -19.44
N SER A 155 -20.47 -4.19 -19.18
CA SER A 155 -19.32 -4.13 -20.09
C SER A 155 -18.25 -5.20 -19.83
N SER A 156 -18.34 -5.94 -18.73
CA SER A 156 -17.33 -6.96 -18.35
C SER A 156 -17.46 -8.24 -19.17
N ASP A 157 -16.31 -8.86 -19.47
CA ASP A 157 -16.26 -10.20 -20.02
C ASP A 157 -16.59 -11.24 -18.93
N SER A 158 -17.78 -11.83 -19.03
CA SER A 158 -18.28 -12.86 -18.10
C SER A 158 -17.45 -14.15 -18.04
N THR A 159 -16.46 -14.31 -18.94
CA THR A 159 -15.58 -15.50 -18.98
C THR A 159 -14.35 -15.39 -18.08
N LEU A 160 -14.00 -14.18 -17.63
CA LEU A 160 -12.83 -13.96 -16.77
C LEU A 160 -13.07 -14.49 -15.35
N ARG A 161 -12.07 -15.17 -14.79
CA ARG A 161 -12.10 -15.57 -13.38
C ARG A 161 -11.92 -14.37 -12.47
N PHE A 162 -12.26 -14.52 -11.19
CA PHE A 162 -12.15 -13.43 -10.22
C PHE A 162 -10.79 -12.72 -10.32
N TRP A 163 -9.67 -13.44 -10.16
CA TRP A 163 -8.34 -12.83 -10.16
C TRP A 163 -7.88 -12.24 -11.50
N GLU A 164 -8.56 -12.55 -12.61
CA GLU A 164 -8.24 -12.05 -13.96
C GLU A 164 -9.03 -10.77 -14.28
N MET A 165 -10.08 -10.49 -13.53
CA MET A 165 -10.91 -9.30 -13.67
C MET A 165 -10.21 -8.07 -13.07
N VAL A 166 -10.41 -6.92 -13.72
CA VAL A 166 -10.09 -5.58 -13.20
C VAL A 166 -11.41 -4.86 -12.87
N PRO A 167 -11.90 -4.94 -11.62
CA PRO A 167 -13.21 -4.38 -11.27
C PRO A 167 -13.18 -2.85 -11.24
N ILE A 168 -14.17 -2.22 -11.88
CA ILE A 168 -14.32 -0.75 -11.92
C ILE A 168 -14.52 -0.20 -10.50
N SER A 169 -15.35 -0.88 -9.70
CA SER A 169 -15.63 -0.51 -8.31
C SER A 169 -14.41 -0.59 -7.42
N GLU A 170 -13.64 -1.68 -7.47
CA GLU A 170 -12.42 -1.88 -6.69
C GLU A 170 -11.35 -0.84 -7.06
N THR A 171 -11.17 -0.58 -8.35
CA THR A 171 -10.24 0.45 -8.85
C THR A 171 -10.63 1.84 -8.36
N SER A 172 -11.91 2.20 -8.47
CA SER A 172 -12.41 3.50 -8.02
C SER A 172 -12.27 3.68 -6.51
N LEU A 173 -12.64 2.68 -5.71
CA LEU A 173 -12.53 2.74 -4.25
C LEU A 173 -11.07 2.79 -3.79
N THR A 174 -10.20 2.00 -4.41
CA THR A 174 -8.76 1.99 -4.12
C THR A 174 -8.17 3.38 -4.30
N ARG A 175 -8.44 4.02 -5.44
CA ARG A 175 -8.00 5.38 -5.72
C ARG A 175 -8.51 6.36 -4.65
N ASN A 176 -9.80 6.33 -4.37
CA ASN A 176 -10.42 7.26 -3.42
C ASN A 176 -9.86 7.09 -1.98
N LEU A 177 -9.58 5.86 -1.55
CA LEU A 177 -8.99 5.60 -0.24
C LEU A 177 -7.52 6.08 -0.18
N ILE A 178 -6.73 5.84 -1.22
CA ILE A 178 -5.35 6.35 -1.30
C ILE A 178 -5.34 7.88 -1.26
N GLU A 179 -6.23 8.54 -2.02
CA GLU A 179 -6.40 10.00 -2.00
C GLU A 179 -6.79 10.52 -0.60
N ALA A 180 -7.52 9.71 0.19
CA ALA A 180 -7.86 10.00 1.59
C ALA A 180 -6.75 9.65 2.60
N GLY A 181 -5.56 9.25 2.13
CA GLY A 181 -4.42 8.89 2.97
C GLY A 181 -4.53 7.50 3.61
N ILE A 182 -5.38 6.63 3.08
CA ILE A 182 -5.55 5.24 3.53
C ILE A 182 -4.74 4.32 2.61
N PRO A 183 -3.67 3.67 3.09
CA PRO A 183 -2.91 2.67 2.34
C PRO A 183 -3.78 1.49 1.91
N VAL A 184 -3.63 1.05 0.65
CA VAL A 184 -4.37 -0.09 0.10
C VAL A 184 -3.41 -1.15 -0.45
N VAL A 185 -3.63 -2.40 -0.06
CA VAL A 185 -2.95 -3.57 -0.63
C VAL A 185 -3.58 -3.91 -1.98
N GLY A 186 -2.79 -3.84 -3.06
CA GLY A 186 -3.28 -4.07 -4.41
C GLY A 186 -3.63 -5.54 -4.68
N ARG A 187 -4.71 -5.77 -5.43
CA ARG A 187 -5.20 -7.09 -5.85
C ARG A 187 -4.11 -8.00 -6.43
N ASP A 188 -3.30 -7.48 -7.35
CA ASP A 188 -2.26 -8.24 -8.04
C ASP A 188 -1.19 -8.79 -7.09
N SER A 189 -0.90 -8.07 -6.00
CA SER A 189 0.10 -8.48 -5.01
C SER A 189 -0.33 -9.71 -4.22
N ILE A 190 -1.64 -10.00 -4.15
CA ILE A 190 -2.20 -11.05 -3.28
C ILE A 190 -2.83 -12.23 -4.05
N ARG A 191 -2.94 -12.12 -5.38
CA ARG A 191 -3.66 -13.07 -6.25
C ARG A 191 -3.17 -14.53 -6.15
N TYR A 192 -1.88 -14.72 -5.83
CA TYR A 192 -1.28 -16.05 -5.71
C TYR A 192 -1.22 -16.57 -4.27
N ASP A 193 -1.45 -15.71 -3.28
CA ASP A 193 -1.40 -16.07 -1.87
C ASP A 193 -2.80 -16.42 -1.31
N ILE A 194 -3.85 -15.92 -1.95
CA ILE A 194 -5.24 -16.07 -1.52
C ILE A 194 -6.04 -16.91 -2.54
N PRO A 195 -6.54 -18.09 -2.14
CA PRO A 195 -7.43 -18.88 -3.01
C PRO A 195 -8.73 -18.13 -3.32
N GLU A 196 -9.18 -18.18 -4.57
CA GLU A 196 -10.43 -17.56 -5.03
C GLU A 196 -11.63 -18.00 -4.17
N GLU A 197 -11.70 -19.27 -3.79
CA GLU A 197 -12.73 -19.83 -2.91
C GLU A 197 -12.81 -19.13 -1.55
N THR A 198 -11.65 -18.71 -1.01
CA THR A 198 -11.59 -17.97 0.26
C THR A 198 -12.21 -16.59 0.09
N VAL A 199 -11.92 -15.93 -1.04
CA VAL A 199 -12.51 -14.63 -1.37
C VAL A 199 -14.02 -14.76 -1.55
N MET A 200 -14.49 -15.74 -2.32
CA MET A 200 -15.91 -15.97 -2.55
C MET A 200 -16.67 -16.28 -1.26
N SER A 201 -16.06 -17.04 -0.34
CA SER A 201 -16.61 -17.29 0.99
C SER A 201 -16.74 -15.99 1.80
N ALA A 202 -15.71 -15.14 1.78
CA ALA A 202 -15.72 -13.85 2.46
C ALA A 202 -16.78 -12.89 1.88
N VAL A 203 -16.88 -12.79 0.55
CA VAL A 203 -17.89 -12.01 -0.17
C VAL A 203 -19.31 -12.45 0.18
N LYS A 204 -19.54 -13.75 0.37
CA LYS A 204 -20.83 -14.31 0.84
C LYS A 204 -21.12 -14.02 2.32
N GLY A 205 -20.19 -13.42 3.05
CA GLY A 205 -20.35 -12.99 4.44
C GLY A 205 -19.66 -13.86 5.48
N ASN A 206 -18.78 -14.78 5.08
CA ASN A 206 -17.97 -15.53 6.04
C ASN A 206 -16.88 -14.62 6.63
N VAL A 207 -17.14 -14.07 7.82
CA VAL A 207 -16.21 -13.19 8.54
C VAL A 207 -14.87 -13.88 8.81
N PRO A 208 -14.81 -15.14 9.31
CA PRO A 208 -13.53 -15.86 9.43
C PRO A 208 -12.71 -15.94 8.13
N ALA A 209 -13.36 -16.11 6.98
CA ALA A 209 -12.67 -16.11 5.70
C ALA A 209 -12.06 -14.74 5.38
N ALA A 210 -12.79 -13.65 5.62
CA ALA A 210 -12.28 -12.28 5.48
C ALA A 210 -11.08 -12.03 6.41
N VAL A 211 -11.19 -12.43 7.69
CA VAL A 211 -10.09 -12.32 8.66
C VAL A 211 -8.84 -13.06 8.18
N ASN A 212 -9.00 -14.29 7.68
CA ASN A 212 -7.88 -15.08 7.16
C ASN A 212 -7.19 -14.40 5.96
N ILE A 213 -7.95 -13.74 5.08
CA ILE A 213 -7.37 -12.95 3.98
C ILE A 213 -6.49 -11.85 4.56
N GLY A 214 -7.04 -11.05 5.48
CA GLY A 214 -6.31 -9.91 6.05
C GLY A 214 -5.06 -10.32 6.81
N LEU A 215 -5.14 -11.39 7.63
CA LEU A 215 -3.98 -11.92 8.34
C LEU A 215 -2.88 -12.44 7.40
N LYS A 216 -3.26 -13.04 6.26
CA LYS A 216 -2.29 -13.56 5.27
C LYS A 216 -1.56 -12.45 4.53
N VAL A 217 -2.26 -11.37 4.21
CA VAL A 217 -1.72 -10.24 3.41
C VAL A 217 -1.20 -9.10 4.30
N GLY A 218 -1.36 -9.22 5.62
CA GLY A 218 -0.96 -8.20 6.59
C GLY A 218 -1.87 -6.97 6.63
N ALA A 219 -3.12 -7.07 6.19
CA ALA A 219 -4.08 -5.96 6.21
C ALA A 219 -4.88 -5.94 7.52
N ASP A 220 -5.00 -4.76 8.13
CA ASP A 220 -5.84 -4.58 9.33
C ASP A 220 -7.33 -4.65 8.99
N ILE A 221 -7.71 -4.09 7.85
CA ILE A 221 -9.10 -4.12 7.36
C ILE A 221 -9.18 -4.85 6.03
N VAL A 222 -10.19 -5.71 5.92
CA VAL A 222 -10.60 -6.38 4.69
C VAL A 222 -11.99 -5.86 4.30
N ILE A 223 -12.08 -5.24 3.14
CA ILE A 223 -13.34 -4.82 2.53
C ILE A 223 -13.70 -5.85 1.47
N VAL A 224 -14.80 -6.58 1.69
CA VAL A 224 -15.33 -7.55 0.73
C VAL A 224 -16.71 -7.16 0.27
N GLY A 225 -17.03 -7.38 -1.00
CA GLY A 225 -18.33 -6.96 -1.52
C GLY A 225 -18.72 -7.56 -2.86
N ASN A 226 -19.93 -7.18 -3.29
CA ASN A 226 -20.42 -7.41 -4.64
C ASN A 226 -20.75 -6.06 -5.28
N ALA A 227 -20.53 -5.97 -6.58
CA ALA A 227 -20.98 -4.86 -7.40
C ALA A 227 -21.71 -5.38 -8.63
N THR A 228 -22.86 -4.78 -8.95
CA THR A 228 -23.68 -5.21 -10.09
C THR A 228 -24.15 -4.00 -10.89
N SER A 229 -24.07 -4.10 -12.22
CA SER A 229 -24.61 -3.11 -13.14
C SER A 229 -25.81 -3.66 -13.89
N THR A 230 -26.86 -2.87 -14.02
CA THR A 230 -28.12 -3.26 -14.66
C THR A 230 -28.69 -2.09 -15.46
N PRO A 231 -29.28 -2.34 -16.64
CA PRO A 231 -30.01 -1.31 -17.35
C PRO A 231 -31.27 -0.91 -16.56
N VAL A 232 -31.68 0.35 -16.68
CA VAL A 232 -32.85 0.90 -16.01
C VAL A 232 -33.97 1.11 -17.03
N GLY A 233 -35.12 0.49 -16.78
CA GLY A 233 -36.29 0.55 -17.65
C GLY A 233 -36.19 -0.37 -18.87
N ASP A 234 -37.25 -0.35 -19.69
CA ASP A 234 -37.28 -1.06 -20.98
C ASP A 234 -36.27 -0.45 -21.96
N GLU A 235 -35.87 -1.22 -22.99
CA GLU A 235 -34.98 -0.69 -24.03
C GLU A 235 -35.56 0.62 -24.61
N PRO A 236 -34.82 1.74 -24.52
CA PRO A 236 -35.34 3.02 -24.94
C PRO A 236 -35.59 3.04 -26.45
N THR A 237 -36.76 3.53 -26.85
CA THR A 237 -37.09 3.73 -28.27
C THR A 237 -36.22 4.83 -28.91
N HIS A 238 -35.75 5.78 -28.09
CA HIS A 238 -34.79 6.83 -28.47
C HIS A 238 -33.93 7.25 -27.27
N GLY A 239 -32.63 7.49 -27.51
CA GLY A 239 -31.66 7.97 -26.51
C GLY A 239 -30.93 6.86 -25.76
N PRO A 240 -29.83 7.17 -25.06
CA PRO A 240 -29.03 6.15 -24.39
C PRO A 240 -29.69 5.63 -23.12
N GLN A 241 -29.62 4.32 -22.90
CA GLN A 241 -30.24 3.65 -21.78
C GLN A 241 -29.53 4.01 -20.45
N PRO A 242 -30.27 4.45 -19.43
CA PRO A 242 -29.70 4.67 -18.10
C PRO A 242 -29.20 3.35 -17.49
N VAL A 243 -28.07 3.42 -16.80
CA VAL A 243 -27.44 2.30 -16.11
C VAL A 243 -27.50 2.54 -14.61
N ARG A 244 -27.93 1.53 -13.86
CA ARG A 244 -27.89 1.50 -12.40
C ARG A 244 -26.82 0.55 -11.93
N VAL A 245 -25.93 1.09 -11.10
CA VAL A 245 -24.90 0.33 -10.41
C VAL A 245 -25.26 0.24 -8.93
N ALA A 246 -25.19 -0.97 -8.37
CA ALA A 246 -25.33 -1.22 -6.94
C ALA A 246 -24.04 -1.81 -6.38
N ILE A 247 -23.57 -1.29 -5.25
CA ILE A 247 -22.40 -1.80 -4.54
C ILE A 247 -22.82 -2.18 -3.12
N SER A 248 -22.44 -3.37 -2.68
CA SER A 248 -22.65 -3.85 -1.32
C SER A 248 -21.34 -4.34 -0.72
N ILE A 249 -20.93 -3.76 0.40
CA ILE A 249 -19.63 -4.03 1.03
C ILE A 249 -19.79 -4.36 2.52
N LYS A 250 -18.85 -5.17 3.01
CA LYS A 250 -18.62 -5.50 4.41
C LYS A 250 -17.17 -5.19 4.74
N VAL A 251 -16.96 -4.52 5.86
CA VAL A 251 -15.66 -4.10 6.37
C VAL A 251 -15.36 -4.95 7.59
N VAL A 252 -14.30 -5.75 7.53
CA VAL A 252 -13.93 -6.70 8.59
C VAL A 252 -12.56 -6.33 9.13
N SER A 253 -12.43 -6.25 10.45
CA SER A 253 -11.12 -6.13 11.11
C SER A 253 -10.48 -7.50 11.25
N SER A 254 -9.27 -7.65 10.72
CA SER A 254 -8.48 -8.87 10.80
C SER A 254 -8.05 -9.19 12.22
N HIS A 255 -7.62 -8.17 12.97
CA HIS A 255 -7.11 -8.35 14.33
C HIS A 255 -8.23 -8.54 15.35
N HIS A 256 -9.34 -7.80 15.21
CA HIS A 256 -10.47 -7.90 16.13
C HIS A 256 -11.47 -9.00 15.74
N SER A 257 -11.27 -9.65 14.58
CA SER A 257 -12.13 -10.72 14.08
C SER A 257 -13.62 -10.35 14.05
N MET A 258 -13.93 -9.09 13.74
CA MET A 258 -15.28 -8.54 13.81
C MET A 258 -15.64 -7.73 12.57
N LEU A 259 -16.95 -7.65 12.30
CA LEU A 259 -17.49 -6.73 11.32
C LEU A 259 -17.44 -5.30 11.88
N VAL A 260 -16.67 -4.43 11.22
CA VAL A 260 -16.53 -3.01 11.57
C VAL A 260 -17.70 -2.21 11.03
N ALA A 261 -18.08 -2.47 9.77
CA ALA A 261 -19.13 -1.74 9.09
C ALA A 261 -19.69 -2.56 7.92
N ALA A 262 -20.91 -2.23 7.48
CA ALA A 262 -21.48 -2.74 6.24
C ALA A 262 -22.37 -1.66 5.62
N LYS A 263 -22.34 -1.55 4.30
CA LYS A 263 -23.20 -0.62 3.55
C LYS A 263 -23.57 -1.21 2.20
N SER A 264 -24.77 -0.88 1.74
CA SER A 264 -25.24 -1.11 0.39
C SER A 264 -25.84 0.19 -0.12
N ASP A 265 -25.47 0.58 -1.34
CA ASP A 265 -25.95 1.80 -1.97
C ASP A 265 -25.95 1.63 -3.48
N PHE A 266 -26.58 2.56 -4.19
CA PHE A 266 -26.67 2.52 -5.64
C PHE A 266 -26.69 3.92 -6.24
N ALA A 267 -26.25 3.99 -7.50
CA ALA A 267 -26.38 5.20 -8.30
C ALA A 267 -26.87 4.84 -9.70
N THR A 268 -27.56 5.80 -10.32
CA THR A 268 -27.97 5.72 -11.71
C THR A 268 -27.34 6.86 -12.49
N ALA A 269 -26.88 6.55 -13.69
CA ALA A 269 -26.36 7.54 -14.62
C ALA A 269 -26.70 7.17 -16.06
N SER A 270 -26.71 8.18 -16.92
CA SER A 270 -26.86 8.04 -18.36
C SER A 270 -25.59 8.60 -19.00
N GLY A 271 -25.07 7.91 -20.01
CA GLY A 271 -23.98 8.39 -20.87
C GLY A 271 -24.38 8.19 -22.32
N ASN A 272 -23.57 8.65 -23.28
CA ASN A 272 -23.89 8.45 -24.70
C ASN A 272 -23.87 6.96 -25.12
N GLU A 273 -23.18 6.13 -24.35
CA GLU A 273 -23.06 4.68 -24.51
C GLU A 273 -23.21 3.99 -23.14
N ILE A 274 -23.52 2.68 -23.12
CA ILE A 274 -23.70 1.89 -21.89
C ILE A 274 -22.47 1.98 -20.99
N LEU A 275 -21.27 1.82 -21.55
CA LEU A 275 -20.01 1.92 -20.77
C LEU A 275 -19.85 3.29 -20.11
N ALA A 276 -20.18 4.38 -20.81
CA ALA A 276 -20.08 5.72 -20.25
C ALA A 276 -21.08 5.93 -19.10
N GLY A 277 -22.32 5.45 -19.26
CA GLY A 277 -23.31 5.47 -18.18
C GLY A 277 -22.90 4.62 -16.98
N GLU A 278 -22.32 3.44 -17.24
CA GLU A 278 -21.81 2.54 -16.22
C GLU A 278 -20.64 3.13 -15.42
N LEU A 279 -19.63 3.68 -16.09
CA LEU A 279 -18.48 4.32 -15.44
C LEU A 279 -18.91 5.50 -14.55
N GLU A 280 -19.83 6.34 -15.04
CA GLU A 280 -20.38 7.46 -14.27
C GLU A 280 -21.21 6.97 -13.07
N ALA A 281 -22.01 5.91 -13.24
CA ALA A 281 -22.77 5.32 -12.14
C ALA A 281 -21.84 4.72 -11.07
N PHE A 282 -20.79 3.97 -11.47
CA PHE A 282 -19.75 3.47 -10.56
C PHE A 282 -19.03 4.61 -9.83
N HIS A 283 -18.69 5.69 -10.54
CA HIS A 283 -18.04 6.86 -9.93
C HIS A 283 -18.90 7.48 -8.82
N ARG A 284 -20.20 7.70 -9.08
CA ARG A 284 -21.15 8.27 -8.12
C ARG A 284 -21.31 7.42 -6.88
N VAL A 285 -21.61 6.13 -7.05
CA VAL A 285 -21.78 5.21 -5.90
C VAL A 285 -20.44 4.98 -5.18
N GLY A 286 -19.33 4.94 -5.92
CA GLY A 286 -17.98 4.84 -5.36
C GLY A 286 -17.66 6.00 -4.42
N LYS A 287 -18.02 7.24 -4.80
CA LYS A 287 -17.88 8.41 -3.93
C LYS A 287 -18.71 8.29 -2.64
N GLN A 288 -19.98 7.89 -2.75
CA GLN A 288 -20.87 7.67 -1.59
C GLN A 288 -20.38 6.55 -0.67
N MET A 289 -19.71 5.52 -1.22
CA MET A 289 -19.06 4.47 -0.46
C MET A 289 -17.83 5.00 0.26
N THR A 290 -16.98 5.78 -0.41
CA THR A 290 -15.80 6.41 0.22
C THR A 290 -16.17 7.31 1.38
N GLU A 291 -17.17 8.18 1.22
CA GLU A 291 -17.66 9.09 2.27
C GLU A 291 -18.14 8.33 3.52
N PHE A 292 -18.61 7.09 3.35
CA PHE A 292 -18.95 6.19 4.45
C PHE A 292 -17.74 5.43 5.02
N LEU A 293 -16.87 4.92 4.14
CA LEU A 293 -15.76 4.05 4.50
C LEU A 293 -14.66 4.79 5.25
N VAL A 294 -14.25 5.96 4.78
CA VAL A 294 -13.15 6.74 5.39
C VAL A 294 -13.39 6.99 6.88
N PRO A 295 -14.53 7.57 7.32
CA PRO A 295 -14.75 7.77 8.75
C PRO A 295 -14.91 6.47 9.53
N ALA A 296 -15.49 5.41 8.94
CA ALA A 296 -15.63 4.12 9.62
C ALA A 296 -14.26 3.46 9.90
N ILE A 297 -13.35 3.52 8.92
CA ILE A 297 -11.98 3.02 9.04
C ILE A 297 -11.19 3.85 10.05
N GLN A 298 -11.23 5.18 9.93
CA GLN A 298 -10.51 6.08 10.84
C GLN A 298 -11.00 5.95 12.28
N LYS A 299 -12.31 5.81 12.49
CA LYS A 299 -12.90 5.57 13.81
C LYS A 299 -12.41 4.24 14.39
N HIS A 300 -12.42 3.16 13.60
CA HIS A 300 -11.90 1.86 14.04
C HIS A 300 -10.44 1.96 14.52
N TRP A 301 -9.61 2.69 13.77
CA TRP A 301 -8.21 2.94 14.12
C TRP A 301 -8.01 3.90 15.29
N GLY A 302 -8.99 4.75 15.60
CA GLY A 302 -8.97 5.66 16.74
C GLY A 302 -9.39 4.97 18.05
N GLU A 303 -10.41 4.12 18.02
CA GLU A 303 -10.93 3.41 19.20
C GLU A 303 -9.90 2.43 19.81
N GLY A 304 -8.98 1.89 19.00
CA GLY A 304 -7.85 1.08 19.51
C GLY A 304 -6.83 1.87 20.34
N ALA A 305 -6.70 3.19 20.11
CA ALA A 305 -5.77 4.05 20.86
C ALA A 305 -6.32 4.40 22.25
N GLU A 306 -7.62 4.70 22.37
CA GLU A 306 -8.25 5.08 23.64
C GLU A 306 -8.32 3.92 24.65
N GLN A 307 -8.48 2.67 24.18
CA GLN A 307 -8.48 1.50 25.08
C GLN A 307 -7.11 1.23 25.73
N LYS A 308 -6.01 1.76 25.19
CA LYS A 308 -4.67 1.64 25.78
C LYS A 308 -4.42 2.62 26.92
N GLU A 309 -4.89 3.87 26.83
CA GLU A 309 -4.74 4.87 27.90
C GLU A 309 -5.49 4.46 29.18
N VAL A 310 -6.67 3.85 29.06
CA VAL A 310 -7.46 3.42 30.21
C VAL A 310 -6.84 2.21 30.93
N LYS A 311 -6.15 1.31 30.21
CA LYS A 311 -5.50 0.12 30.82
C LYS A 311 -4.12 0.43 31.43
N GLN A 312 -3.40 1.44 30.94
CA GLN A 312 -2.12 1.85 31.53
C GLN A 312 -2.27 2.77 32.76
N SER A 313 -3.43 3.38 32.96
CA SER A 313 -3.65 4.37 34.02
C SER A 313 -4.31 3.81 35.30
N ALA A 314 -4.62 2.52 35.37
CA ALA A 314 -5.18 1.91 36.59
C ALA A 314 -4.05 1.57 37.59
N PRO A 315 -3.97 2.23 38.77
CA PRO A 315 -3.03 1.82 39.81
C PRO A 315 -3.44 0.45 40.34
N ALA A 316 -2.47 -0.45 40.53
CA ALA A 316 -2.71 -1.74 41.16
C ALA A 316 -3.42 -1.56 42.52
N PRO A 317 -4.46 -2.35 42.85
CA PRO A 317 -5.09 -2.26 44.15
C PRO A 317 -4.07 -2.66 45.22
N LYS A 318 -3.86 -1.80 46.21
CA LYS A 318 -3.04 -2.11 47.39
C LYS A 318 -3.64 -3.34 48.05
N LYS A 319 -2.84 -4.40 48.20
CA LYS A 319 -3.17 -5.53 49.08
C LYS A 319 -3.34 -4.98 50.49
N GLU A 320 -4.58 -4.94 50.98
CA GLU A 320 -4.83 -4.86 52.41
C GLU A 320 -4.29 -6.13 53.07
N ALA A 321 -3.40 -5.95 54.02
CA ALA A 321 -2.90 -7.03 54.86
C ALA A 321 -4.04 -7.53 55.75
N SER A 322 -4.36 -8.82 55.64
CA SER A 322 -5.30 -9.48 56.54
C SER A 322 -4.75 -9.45 57.99
N PRO A 323 -5.57 -9.13 59.00
CA PRO A 323 -5.13 -9.21 60.38
C PRO A 323 -5.00 -10.68 60.83
N LEU A 324 -3.95 -10.96 61.61
CA LEU A 324 -3.65 -12.25 62.21
C LEU A 324 -4.78 -12.72 63.14
N PRO A 325 -5.04 -14.03 63.27
CA PRO A 325 -6.02 -14.54 64.21
C PRO A 325 -5.46 -14.44 65.63
N VAL A 326 -6.16 -13.72 66.49
CA VAL A 326 -5.96 -13.76 67.93
C VAL A 326 -6.50 -15.11 68.39
N GLY A 327 -5.60 -15.98 68.84
CA GLY A 327 -5.98 -17.20 69.56
C GLY A 327 -6.39 -16.83 70.98
N ASP A 328 -7.52 -17.38 71.42
CA ASP A 328 -7.92 -17.37 72.83
C ASP A 328 -7.92 -18.80 73.39
N LEU A 329 -7.60 -18.82 74.68
CA LEU A 329 -7.36 -19.90 75.63
C LEU A 329 -8.49 -20.92 75.77
#